data_AF-A0A6B1GJF7-F1
#
_entry.id   AF-A0A6B1GJF7-F1
#
_cell.length_a   1.000
_cell.length_b   1.000
_cell.length_c   1.000
_cell.angle_alpha   90.00
_cell.angle_beta   90.00
_cell.angle_gamma   90.00
#
_symmetry.space_group_name_H-M   'P 1'
#
loop_
_entity.id
_entity.type
_entity.pdbx_description
1 polymer ?
#
loop_
_entity_poly.entity_id
_entity_poly.type
_entity_poly.pdbx_seq_one_letter_code
_entity_poly.pdbx_strand_id
1 'polypeptide(L)'
;MLRSSPKKLRTGEFVPLIAILMSLVALSVDAMLPALPEIGRDLGAQHRNEAQFVITALFVGLSLGQLLFGPLSDRIGRKPAIIIGLLIFMVGCVVSIIASSFETMITGRILQGVGAASPRIVTMALVRDQFSG
;
A
#
# COMPACT_ATOMS: atom_id res chain seq x y z
N MET A 1 -11.20 21.77 27.71
CA MET A 1 -10.96 21.50 26.29
C MET A 1 -11.75 20.27 25.87
N LEU A 2 -12.88 20.47 25.19
CA LEU A 2 -13.80 19.41 24.76
C LEU A 2 -13.12 18.58 23.65
N ARG A 3 -12.65 17.37 23.98
CA ARG A 3 -12.31 16.36 22.97
C ARG A 3 -13.61 15.94 22.30
N SER A 4 -13.86 16.44 21.09
CA SER A 4 -14.98 16.02 20.26
C SER A 4 -14.97 14.49 20.12
N SER A 5 -16.01 13.82 20.63
CA SER A 5 -16.19 12.39 20.43
C SER A 5 -16.14 12.07 18.94
N PRO A 6 -15.31 11.12 18.48
CA PRO A 6 -15.26 10.76 17.07
C PRO A 6 -16.63 10.23 16.65
N LYS A 7 -17.24 10.85 15.63
CA LYS A 7 -18.46 10.32 15.00
C LYS A 7 -18.17 8.89 14.55
N LYS A 8 -18.90 7.90 15.09
CA LYS A 8 -18.89 6.53 14.58
C LYS A 8 -19.39 6.57 13.13
N LEU A 9 -18.58 6.06 12.21
CA LEU A 9 -18.97 5.95 10.80
C LEU A 9 -20.20 5.05 10.71
N ARG A 10 -21.20 5.45 9.90
CA ARG A 10 -22.34 4.57 9.61
C ARG A 10 -21.83 3.37 8.81
N THR A 11 -22.44 2.20 8.99
CA THR A 11 -22.04 0.96 8.28
C THR A 11 -21.97 1.15 6.77
N GLY A 12 -22.87 1.94 6.19
CA GLY A 12 -22.88 2.28 4.76
C GLY A 12 -21.68 3.11 4.27
N GLU A 13 -21.00 3.85 5.13
CA GLU A 13 -19.76 4.60 4.80
C GLU A 13 -18.51 3.80 5.14
N PHE A 14 -18.58 3.00 6.21
CA PHE A 14 -17.47 2.20 6.71
C PHE A 14 -17.08 1.09 5.73
N VAL A 15 -18.05 0.33 5.23
CA VAL A 15 -17.81 -0.78 4.30
C VAL A 15 -17.07 -0.34 3.03
N PRO A 16 -17.54 0.68 2.28
CA PRO A 16 -16.83 1.10 1.06
C PRO A 16 -15.45 1.69 1.36
N LEU A 17 -15.28 2.43 2.46
CA LEU A 17 -13.97 2.95 2.86
C LEU A 17 -12.97 1.81 3.07
N ILE A 18 -13.36 0.79 3.83
CA ILE A 18 -12.54 -0.39 4.12
C ILE A 18 -12.26 -1.18 2.85
N ALA A 19 -13.25 -1.34 1.97
CA ALA A 19 -13.09 -2.02 0.69
C ALA A 19 -12.05 -1.33 -0.20
N ILE A 20 -12.10 0.01 -0.31
CA ILE A 20 -11.14 0.80 -1.11
C ILE A 20 -9.73 0.71 -0.50
N LEU A 21 -9.60 0.77 0.82
CA LEU A 21 -8.30 0.64 1.48
C LEU A 21 -7.69 -0.75 1.30
N MET A 22 -8.50 -1.82 1.26
CA MET A 22 -8.04 -3.19 0.99
C MET A 22 -7.71 -3.44 -0.48
N SER A 23 -8.48 -2.85 -1.40
CA SER A 23 -8.30 -3.08 -2.83
C SER A 23 -7.01 -2.45 -3.38
N LEU A 24 -6.40 -1.50 -2.66
CA LEU A 24 -5.20 -0.78 -3.09
C LEU A 24 -4.04 -1.71 -3.49
N VAL A 25 -3.78 -2.77 -2.72
CA VAL A 25 -2.73 -3.74 -3.04
C VAL A 25 -3.10 -4.57 -4.26
N ALA A 26 -4.33 -5.10 -4.31
CA ALA A 26 -4.80 -5.91 -5.43
C ALA A 26 -4.75 -5.13 -6.74
N LEU A 27 -5.26 -3.90 -6.73
CA LEU A 27 -5.22 -2.98 -7.87
C LEU A 27 -3.77 -2.71 -8.34
N SER A 28 -2.82 -2.53 -7.42
CA SER A 28 -1.41 -2.28 -7.76
C SER A 28 -0.70 -3.48 -8.38
N VAL A 29 -1.13 -4.70 -8.06
CA VAL A 29 -0.61 -5.95 -8.64
C VAL A 29 -1.27 -6.22 -9.98
N ASP A 30 -2.60 -6.20 -10.02
CA ASP A 30 -3.40 -6.58 -11.19
C ASP A 30 -3.20 -5.62 -12.36
N ALA A 31 -3.03 -4.32 -12.08
CA ALA A 31 -2.70 -3.33 -13.11
C ALA A 31 -1.33 -3.57 -13.76
N MET A 32 -0.43 -4.29 -13.09
CA MET A 32 0.95 -4.46 -13.53
C MET A 32 1.21 -5.77 -14.26
N LEU A 33 0.46 -6.83 -13.94
CA LEU A 33 0.54 -8.11 -14.63
C LEU A 33 0.48 -8.01 -16.17
N PRO A 34 -0.49 -7.29 -16.80
CA PRO A 34 -0.52 -7.15 -18.25
C PRO A 34 0.58 -6.21 -18.79
N ALA A 35 1.07 -5.29 -17.97
CA ALA A 35 2.09 -4.32 -18.34
C ALA A 35 3.53 -4.85 -18.20
N LEU A 36 3.74 -5.95 -17.47
CA LEU A 36 5.07 -6.53 -17.23
C LEU A 36 5.91 -6.75 -18.50
N PRO A 37 5.37 -7.29 -19.61
CA PRO A 37 6.15 -7.49 -20.83
C PRO A 37 6.66 -6.18 -21.44
N GLU A 38 5.87 -5.11 -21.38
CA GLU A 38 6.26 -3.79 -21.88
C GLU A 38 7.27 -3.12 -20.94
N ILE A 39 7.01 -3.16 -19.62
CA ILE A 39 7.94 -2.64 -18.60
C ILE A 39 9.33 -3.30 -18.73
N GLY A 40 9.37 -4.62 -18.95
CA GLY A 40 10.63 -5.33 -19.16
C GLY A 40 11.37 -4.87 -20.41
N ARG A 41 10.65 -4.60 -21.51
CA ARG A 41 11.26 -4.09 -22.75
C ARG A 41 11.77 -2.67 -22.62
N ASP A 42 10.97 -1.79 -22.02
CA ASP A 42 11.27 -0.35 -21.93
C ASP A 42 12.39 -0.05 -20.93
N LEU A 43 12.48 -0.83 -19.85
CA LEU A 43 13.52 -0.68 -18.82
C LEU A 43 14.77 -1.54 -19.08
N GLY A 44 14.83 -2.21 -20.23
CA GLY A 44 16.01 -2.98 -20.65
C GLY A 44 16.26 -4.25 -19.83
N ALA A 45 15.21 -4.89 -19.32
CA ALA A 45 15.33 -6.17 -18.62
C ALA A 45 15.96 -7.22 -19.54
N GLN A 46 17.09 -7.79 -19.12
CA GLN A 46 17.88 -8.70 -19.94
C GLN A 46 17.32 -10.12 -19.94
N HIS A 47 16.59 -10.49 -18.89
CA HIS A 47 15.99 -11.81 -18.73
C HIS A 47 14.47 -11.72 -18.60
N ARG A 48 13.76 -12.68 -19.19
CA ARG A 48 12.29 -12.74 -19.18
C ARG A 48 11.67 -12.79 -17.77
N ASN A 49 12.42 -13.29 -16.79
CA ASN A 49 11.99 -13.38 -15.40
C ASN A 49 12.24 -12.10 -14.58
N GLU A 50 13.06 -11.17 -15.07
CA GLU A 50 13.37 -9.96 -14.30
C GLU A 50 12.12 -9.11 -14.06
N ALA A 51 11.23 -9.02 -15.06
CA ALA A 51 9.95 -8.31 -14.90
C ALA A 51 9.11 -8.80 -13.70
N GLN A 52 9.25 -10.06 -13.27
CA GLN A 52 8.54 -10.57 -12.09
C GLN A 52 9.02 -9.91 -10.79
N PHE A 53 10.28 -9.44 -10.72
CA PHE A 53 10.79 -8.72 -9.56
C PHE A 53 10.02 -7.43 -9.29
N VAL A 54 9.38 -6.83 -10.29
CA VAL A 54 8.51 -5.65 -10.13
C VAL A 54 7.35 -5.95 -9.17
N ILE A 55 6.80 -7.17 -9.21
CA ILE A 55 5.74 -7.60 -8.29
C ILE A 55 6.33 -8.06 -6.97
N THR A 56 7.43 -8.84 -7.00
CA THR A 56 8.09 -9.32 -5.78
C THR A 56 8.54 -8.15 -4.89
N ALA A 57 9.08 -7.08 -5.47
CA ALA A 57 9.51 -5.88 -4.78
C ALA A 57 8.37 -5.19 -4.00
N LEU A 58 7.17 -5.16 -4.57
CA LEU A 58 5.98 -4.66 -3.88
C LEU A 58 5.70 -5.51 -2.62
N PHE A 59 5.74 -6.84 -2.74
CA PHE A 59 5.51 -7.73 -1.60
C PHE A 59 6.61 -7.65 -0.55
N VAL A 60 7.87 -7.49 -0.94
CA VAL A 60 8.98 -7.23 0.00
C VAL A 60 8.73 -5.95 0.77
N GLY A 61 8.38 -4.86 0.08
CA GLY A 61 7.98 -3.61 0.72
C GLY A 61 6.78 -3.77 1.65
N LEU A 62 5.78 -4.55 1.25
CA LEU A 62 4.60 -4.84 2.05
C LEU A 62 4.97 -5.59 3.34
N SER A 63 5.84 -6.58 3.26
CA SER A 63 6.33 -7.33 4.43
C SER A 63 7.09 -6.43 5.40
N LEU A 64 7.98 -5.57 4.91
CA LEU A 64 8.72 -4.61 5.73
C LEU A 64 7.77 -3.58 6.37
N GLY A 65 6.86 -3.02 5.57
CA GLY A 65 5.86 -2.07 6.03
C GLY A 65 4.95 -2.68 7.10
N GLN A 66 4.61 -3.96 7.01
CA GLN A 66 3.76 -4.61 8.00
C GLN A 66 4.38 -4.62 9.40
N LEU A 67 5.69 -4.84 9.49
CA LEU A 67 6.41 -4.81 10.77
C LEU A 67 6.46 -3.39 11.38
N LEU A 68 6.56 -2.37 10.53
CA LEU A 68 6.67 -0.97 10.96
C LEU A 68 5.31 -0.36 11.34
N PHE A 69 4.29 -0.57 10.51
CA PHE A 69 3.00 0.10 10.65
C PHE A 69 2.13 -0.46 11.78
N GLY A 70 2.39 -1.67 12.27
CA GLY A 70 1.71 -2.21 13.45
C GLY A 70 1.93 -1.34 14.70
N PRO A 71 3.16 -1.31 15.26
CA PRO A 71 3.48 -0.49 16.43
C PRO A 71 3.27 1.01 16.20
N LEU A 72 3.53 1.49 14.97
CA LEU A 72 3.34 2.89 14.63
C LEU A 72 1.86 3.28 14.75
N SER A 73 0.95 2.50 14.16
CA SER A 73 -0.50 2.74 14.23
C SER A 73 -1.02 2.80 15.68
N ASP A 74 -0.48 1.95 16.55
CA ASP A 74 -0.90 1.93 17.96
C ASP A 74 -0.41 3.16 18.74
N ARG A 75 0.73 3.74 18.35
CA ARG A 75 1.32 4.93 19.01
C ARG A 75 0.73 6.25 18.53
N ILE A 76 0.67 6.48 17.22
CA ILE A 76 0.20 7.76 16.64
C ILE A 76 -1.30 7.77 16.34
N GLY A 77 -1.95 6.62 16.52
CA GLY A 77 -3.33 6.41 16.16
C GLY A 77 -3.52 5.97 14.69
N ARG A 78 -4.68 5.37 14.46
CA ARG A 78 -5.03 4.68 13.21
C ARG A 78 -5.17 5.59 12.00
N LYS A 79 -5.85 6.73 12.17
CA LYS A 79 -6.09 7.68 11.06
C LYS A 79 -4.78 8.32 10.57
N PRO A 80 -3.89 8.86 11.43
CA PRO A 80 -2.59 9.37 10.99
C PRO A 80 -1.73 8.30 10.31
N ALA A 81 -1.73 7.06 10.82
CA ALA A 81 -0.99 5.96 10.21
C ALA A 81 -1.45 5.66 8.78
N ILE A 82 -2.76 5.61 8.52
CA ILE A 82 -3.30 5.43 7.16
C ILE A 82 -2.81 6.55 6.24
N ILE A 83 -2.92 7.80 6.67
CA ILE A 83 -2.54 8.96 5.84
C ILE A 83 -1.05 8.91 5.49
N ILE A 84 -0.18 8.62 6.45
CA ILE A 84 1.26 8.47 6.22
C ILE A 84 1.55 7.35 5.22
N GLY A 85 0.90 6.20 5.38
CA GLY A 85 1.06 5.07 4.44
C GLY A 85 0.61 5.43 3.02
N LEU A 86 -0.53 6.09 2.87
CA LEU A 86 -1.02 6.55 1.57
C LEU A 86 -0.10 7.59 0.92
N LEU A 87 0.50 8.49 1.70
CA LEU A 87 1.50 9.43 1.19
C LEU A 87 2.75 8.70 0.70
N ILE A 88 3.25 7.73 1.46
CA ILE A 88 4.41 6.90 1.04
C ILE A 88 4.06 6.13 -0.24
N PHE A 89 2.85 5.57 -0.31
CA PHE A 89 2.37 4.89 -1.52
C PHE A 89 2.36 5.83 -2.73
N MET A 90 1.82 7.03 -2.57
CA MET A 90 1.77 8.05 -3.63
C MET A 90 3.17 8.46 -4.11
N VAL A 91 4.12 8.64 -3.19
CA VAL A 91 5.53 8.90 -3.53
C VAL A 91 6.10 7.73 -4.32
N GLY A 92 5.85 6.48 -3.90
CA GLY A 92 6.27 5.30 -4.64
C GLY A 92 5.65 5.21 -6.05
N CYS A 93 4.40 5.63 -6.23
CA CYS A 93 3.79 5.74 -7.56
C CYS A 93 4.49 6.77 -8.44
N VAL A 94 4.78 7.96 -7.90
CA VAL A 94 5.51 9.01 -8.63
C VAL A 94 6.90 8.51 -9.05
N VAL A 95 7.62 7.85 -8.14
CA VAL A 95 8.93 7.24 -8.43
C VAL A 95 8.83 6.21 -9.55
N SER A 96 7.81 5.36 -9.55
CA SER A 96 7.60 4.39 -10.63
C SER A 96 7.20 5.02 -11.96
N ILE A 97 6.49 6.15 -11.97
CA ILE A 97 6.11 6.87 -13.21
C ILE A 97 7.34 7.47 -13.89
N ILE A 98 8.28 8.02 -13.11
CA ILE A 98 9.50 8.65 -13.64
C ILE A 98 10.67 7.66 -13.81
N ALA A 99 10.44 6.37 -13.54
CA ALA A 99 11.50 5.37 -13.58
C ALA A 99 12.01 5.18 -15.00
N SER A 100 13.29 5.52 -15.21
CA SER A 100 14.02 5.30 -16.46
C SER A 100 14.93 4.07 -16.42
N SER A 101 15.02 3.41 -15.26
CA SER A 101 15.81 2.20 -15.06
C SER A 101 15.04 1.17 -14.26
N PHE A 102 15.43 -0.09 -14.41
CA PHE A 102 14.83 -1.20 -13.67
C PHE A 102 14.98 -1.01 -12.14
N GLU A 103 16.15 -0.55 -11.67
CA GLU A 103 16.40 -0.32 -10.24
C GLU A 103 15.50 0.78 -9.64
N THR A 104 15.27 1.86 -10.39
CA THR A 104 14.35 2.93 -9.98
C THR A 104 12.91 2.40 -9.87
N MET A 105 12.50 1.56 -10.83
CA MET A 105 11.18 0.92 -10.79
C MET A 105 11.04 0.04 -9.55
N ILE A 106 12.02 -0.82 -9.26
CA ILE A 106 12.03 -1.68 -8.07
C ILE A 106 11.95 -0.85 -6.78
N THR A 107 12.71 0.24 -6.70
CA THR A 107 12.68 1.14 -5.54
C THR A 107 11.29 1.76 -5.34
N GLY A 108 10.66 2.24 -6.43
CA GLY A 108 9.29 2.75 -6.41
C GLY A 108 8.27 1.70 -5.95
N ARG A 109 8.45 0.45 -6.37
CA ARG A 109 7.59 -0.68 -5.95
C ARG A 109 7.77 -1.04 -4.48
N ILE A 110 8.99 -1.04 -3.95
CA ILE A 110 9.23 -1.23 -2.52
C ILE A 110 8.53 -0.13 -1.71
N LEU A 111 8.66 1.13 -2.13
CA LEU A 111 7.98 2.27 -1.47
C LEU A 111 6.46 2.13 -1.51
N GLN A 112 5.88 1.75 -2.65
CA GLN A 112 4.45 1.41 -2.75
C GLN A 112 4.08 0.30 -1.77
N GLY A 113 4.86 -0.78 -1.71
CA GLY A 113 4.63 -1.88 -0.78
C GLY A 113 4.59 -1.43 0.67
N VAL A 114 5.60 -0.66 1.09
CA VAL A 114 5.70 -0.10 2.44
C VAL A 114 4.48 0.76 2.75
N GLY A 115 4.11 1.69 1.86
CA GLY A 115 2.95 2.56 2.03
C GLY A 115 1.62 1.80 2.12
N ALA A 116 1.43 0.79 1.27
CA ALA A 116 0.22 -0.02 1.21
C ALA A 116 0.04 -0.96 2.42
N ALA A 117 1.09 -1.22 3.19
CA ALA A 117 1.00 -2.03 4.41
C ALA A 117 0.16 -1.37 5.51
N SER A 118 0.20 -0.04 5.59
CA SER A 118 -0.55 0.75 6.59
C SER A 118 -2.07 0.54 6.50
N PRO A 119 -2.74 0.81 5.36
CA PRO A 119 -4.18 0.60 5.25
C PRO A 119 -4.55 -0.86 5.52
N ARG A 120 -3.72 -1.83 5.11
CA ARG A 120 -3.92 -3.27 5.39
C ARG A 120 -4.06 -3.57 6.88
N ILE A 121 -3.11 -3.14 7.71
CA ILE A 121 -3.10 -3.43 9.14
C ILE A 121 -4.23 -2.69 9.86
N VAL A 122 -4.39 -1.40 9.57
CA VAL A 122 -5.35 -0.56 10.27
C VAL A 122 -6.79 -0.99 10.00
N THR A 123 -7.07 -1.44 8.78
CA THR A 123 -8.37 -1.97 8.39
C THR A 123 -8.70 -3.27 9.12
N MET A 124 -7.77 -4.22 9.19
CA MET A 124 -7.98 -5.46 9.95
C MET A 124 -8.25 -5.17 11.42
N ALA A 125 -7.52 -4.22 12.00
CA ALA A 125 -7.75 -3.79 13.37
C ALA A 125 -9.12 -3.07 13.53
N LEU A 126 -9.55 -2.25 12.57
CA LEU A 126 -10.84 -1.53 12.62
C LEU A 126 -12.03 -2.48 12.50
N VAL A 127 -11.94 -3.48 11.61
CA VAL A 127 -12.97 -4.52 11.48
C VAL A 127 -13.04 -5.33 12.76
N ARG A 128 -11.89 -5.70 13.35
CA ARG A 128 -11.85 -6.39 14.64
C ARG A 128 -12.54 -5.58 15.72
N ASP A 129 -12.25 -4.28 15.85
CA ASP A 129 -12.80 -3.44 16.92
C ASP A 129 -14.30 -3.11 16.75
N GLN A 130 -14.86 -3.18 15.54
CA GLN A 130 -16.29 -2.92 15.31
C GLN A 130 -17.18 -4.16 15.43
N PHE A 131 -16.63 -5.35 15.16
CA PHE A 131 -17.40 -6.60 15.13
C PHE A 131 -16.98 -7.59 16.22
N SER A 132 -16.00 -7.25 17.07
CA SER A 132 -15.83 -7.87 18.37
C SER A 132 -16.93 -7.37 19.32
N GLY A 133 -17.70 -8.30 19.89
CA GLY A 133 -18.53 -8.04 21.07
C GLY A 133 -17.72 -7.56 22.26
#